data_AF-A0A520X885-F1
#
_entry.id   AF-A0A520X885-F1
#
_cell.length_a   1.000
_cell.length_b   1.000
_cell.length_c   1.000
_cell.angle_alpha   90.00
_cell.angle_beta   90.00
_cell.angle_gamma   90.00
#
_symmetry.space_group_name_H-M   'P 1'
#
loop_
_entity.id
_entity.type
_entity.pdbx_description
1 polymer ?
#
loop_
_entity_poly.entity_id
_entity_poly.type
_entity_poly.pdbx_seq_one_letter_code
_entity_poly.pdbx_strand_id
1 'polypeptide(L)'
;MQEEEPFIEFFKHGIKTPAFEDHIESIREALTERGVRTDVFSIHTPTPMMCLWTERQRARLLKRAKGFDAVLILACDSGTVSAKDALKDTDCQVIQALDMDGVINATTSIHFPLTVVMERHDEPGAAGRAM
;
A
#
# COMPACT_ATOMS: atom_id res chain seq x y z
N MET A 1 -13.69 6.05 22.46
CA MET A 1 -13.34 4.63 22.42
C MET A 1 -13.64 4.16 21.01
N GLN A 2 -12.67 4.28 20.11
CA GLN A 2 -12.68 3.51 18.87
C GLN A 2 -11.91 2.22 19.18
N GLU A 3 -12.47 1.10 18.73
CA GLU A 3 -12.12 -0.25 19.13
C GLU A 3 -10.64 -0.56 18.82
N GLU A 4 -9.98 -1.25 19.76
CA GLU A 4 -8.61 -1.76 19.65
C GLU A 4 -8.56 -2.92 18.64
N GLU A 5 -8.98 -2.68 17.40
CA GLU A 5 -8.91 -3.71 16.37
C GLU A 5 -7.46 -3.95 15.95
N PRO A 6 -7.03 -5.22 15.86
CA PRO A 6 -5.65 -5.56 15.53
C PRO A 6 -5.32 -5.12 14.10
N PHE A 7 -4.39 -4.18 13.97
CA PHE A 7 -3.98 -3.64 12.67
C PHE A 7 -3.23 -4.69 11.83
N ILE A 8 -2.43 -5.57 12.44
CA ILE A 8 -1.81 -6.71 11.75
C ILE A 8 -1.86 -7.94 12.65
N GLU A 9 -2.48 -9.01 12.14
CA GLU A 9 -2.44 -10.36 12.73
C GLU A 9 -1.52 -11.27 11.90
N PHE A 10 -0.23 -11.29 12.25
CA PHE A 10 0.80 -12.00 11.48
C PHE A 10 0.50 -13.50 11.29
N PHE A 11 -0.18 -14.14 12.24
CA PHE A 11 -0.45 -15.58 12.21
C PHE A 11 -1.75 -15.99 11.50
N LYS A 12 -2.65 -15.05 11.18
CA LYS A 12 -3.90 -15.36 10.45
C LYS A 12 -3.88 -14.90 9.00
N HIS A 13 -3.24 -13.76 8.70
CA HIS A 13 -3.35 -13.11 7.39
C HIS A 13 -2.01 -12.64 6.77
N GLY A 14 -0.88 -12.86 7.46
CA GLY A 14 0.45 -12.42 6.98
C GLY A 14 0.73 -10.93 7.23
N ILE A 15 1.56 -10.30 6.38
CA ILE A 15 1.90 -8.86 6.48
C ILE A 15 0.74 -7.97 5.98
N LYS A 16 -0.18 -8.54 5.18
CA LYS A 16 -1.34 -7.82 4.64
C LYS A 16 -2.57 -8.05 5.51
N THR A 17 -3.41 -7.03 5.64
CA THR A 17 -4.68 -7.14 6.34
C THR A 17 -5.74 -7.71 5.40
N PRO A 18 -6.74 -8.47 5.90
CA PRO A 18 -7.88 -8.91 5.09
C PRO A 18 -8.57 -7.76 4.36
N ALA A 19 -8.79 -6.64 5.06
CA ALA A 19 -9.40 -5.45 4.48
C ALA A 19 -8.62 -4.91 3.26
N PHE A 20 -7.28 -5.00 3.26
CA PHE A 20 -6.46 -4.59 2.13
C PHE A 20 -6.54 -5.59 0.97
N GLU A 21 -6.64 -6.90 1.25
CA GLU A 21 -6.82 -7.93 0.24
C GLU A 21 -8.20 -7.85 -0.41
N ASP A 22 -9.26 -7.68 0.38
CA ASP A 22 -10.63 -7.47 -0.09
C ASP A 22 -10.73 -6.21 -0.96
N HIS A 23 -10.04 -5.13 -0.56
CA HIS A 23 -9.98 -3.92 -1.36
C HIS A 23 -9.30 -4.15 -2.72
N ILE A 24 -8.15 -4.86 -2.75
CA ILE A 24 -7.48 -5.21 -4.01
C ILE A 24 -8.42 -6.05 -4.88
N GLU A 25 -9.11 -7.03 -4.32
CA GLU A 25 -9.99 -7.90 -5.10
C GLU A 25 -11.19 -7.13 -5.67
N SER A 26 -11.80 -6.22 -4.89
CA SER A 26 -12.89 -5.36 -5.38
C SER A 26 -12.49 -4.53 -6.61
N ILE A 27 -11.27 -4.01 -6.65
CA ILE A 27 -10.73 -3.27 -7.81
C ILE A 27 -10.58 -4.22 -8.99
N ARG A 28 -10.06 -5.43 -8.77
CA ARG A 28 -9.82 -6.41 -9.83
C ARG A 28 -11.12 -6.92 -10.44
N GLU A 29 -12.12 -7.21 -9.62
CA GLU A 29 -13.44 -7.63 -10.08
C GLU A 29 -14.05 -6.55 -10.98
N ALA A 30 -14.11 -5.30 -10.51
CA ALA A 30 -14.65 -4.19 -11.29
C ALA A 30 -13.92 -3.94 -12.62
N LEU A 31 -12.60 -4.15 -12.67
CA LEU A 31 -11.81 -4.05 -13.90
C LEU A 31 -12.05 -5.25 -14.83
N THR A 32 -12.14 -6.45 -14.27
CA THR A 32 -12.37 -7.69 -15.02
C THR A 32 -13.76 -7.70 -15.66
N GLU A 33 -14.78 -7.20 -14.97
CA GLU A 33 -16.13 -7.01 -15.52
C GLU A 33 -16.13 -6.09 -16.76
N ARG A 34 -15.16 -5.19 -16.86
CA ARG A 34 -14.95 -4.29 -18.00
C ARG A 34 -14.01 -4.87 -19.07
N GLY A 35 -13.64 -6.15 -18.95
CA GLY A 35 -12.75 -6.85 -19.88
C GLY A 35 -11.27 -6.50 -19.72
N VAL A 36 -10.87 -5.85 -18.61
CA VAL A 36 -9.47 -5.51 -18.36
C VAL A 36 -8.77 -6.67 -17.66
N ARG A 37 -7.67 -7.17 -18.26
CA ARG A 37 -6.82 -8.17 -17.63
C ARG A 37 -6.06 -7.53 -16.47
N THR A 38 -6.24 -8.06 -15.26
CA THR A 38 -5.55 -7.58 -14.06
C THR A 38 -4.58 -8.61 -13.51
N ASP A 39 -3.55 -8.12 -12.83
CA ASP A 39 -2.62 -8.94 -12.06
C ASP A 39 -2.08 -8.13 -10.87
N VAL A 40 -1.70 -8.81 -9.79
CA VAL A 40 -1.23 -8.17 -8.56
C VAL A 40 0.29 -8.34 -8.44
N PHE A 41 0.96 -7.25 -8.11
CA PHE A 41 2.36 -7.25 -7.69
C PHE A 41 2.44 -6.73 -6.27
N SER A 42 3.08 -7.50 -5.38
CA SER A 42 3.25 -7.14 -3.99
C SER A 42 4.72 -7.23 -3.60
N ILE A 43 5.17 -6.25 -2.83
CA ILE A 43 6.46 -6.29 -2.16
C ILE A 43 6.20 -6.68 -0.70
N HIS A 44 6.79 -7.78 -0.26
CA HIS A 44 6.71 -8.23 1.13
C HIS A 44 7.88 -7.61 1.91
N THR A 45 7.78 -6.32 2.22
CA THR A 45 8.70 -5.62 3.12
C THR A 45 7.94 -5.04 4.31
N PRO A 46 8.59 -4.91 5.48
CA PRO A 46 8.04 -4.15 6.59
C PRO A 46 7.62 -2.74 6.16
N THR A 47 6.49 -2.25 6.67
CA THR A 47 5.85 -0.96 6.33
C THR A 47 6.80 0.24 6.17
N PRO A 48 7.78 0.50 7.06
CA PRO A 48 8.68 1.64 6.88
C PRO A 48 9.62 1.53 5.67
N MET A 49 9.77 0.33 5.11
CA MET A 49 10.57 0.08 3.90
C MET A 49 9.72 -0.14 2.65
N MET A 50 8.41 0.07 2.72
CA MET A 50 7.52 -0.11 1.56
C MET A 50 7.81 0.87 0.42
N CYS A 51 8.28 2.08 0.73
CA CYS A 51 8.59 3.10 -0.29
C CYS A 51 10.10 3.11 -0.68
N LEU A 52 10.95 2.24 -0.10
CA LEU A 52 12.38 2.10 -0.43
C LEU A 52 12.65 0.81 -1.22
N TRP A 53 12.59 0.89 -2.54
CA TRP A 53 12.75 -0.30 -3.40
C TRP A 53 14.19 -0.52 -3.83
N THR A 54 14.70 -1.71 -3.54
CA THR A 54 15.96 -2.24 -4.08
C THR A 54 15.90 -2.37 -5.62
N GLU A 55 17.06 -2.34 -6.26
CA GLU A 55 17.17 -2.60 -7.71
C GLU A 55 16.49 -3.90 -8.13
N ARG A 56 16.60 -4.95 -7.31
CA ARG A 56 15.94 -6.24 -7.56
C ARG A 56 14.41 -6.11 -7.56
N GLN A 57 13.83 -5.34 -6.65
CA GLN A 57 12.38 -5.13 -6.61
C GLN A 57 11.92 -4.32 -7.84
N ARG A 58 12.67 -3.28 -8.21
CA ARG A 58 12.41 -2.47 -9.41
C ARG A 58 12.46 -3.32 -10.69
N ALA A 59 13.48 -4.17 -10.83
CA ALA A 59 13.60 -5.09 -11.96
C ALA A 59 12.46 -6.12 -12.03
N ARG A 60 11.96 -6.58 -10.87
CA ARG A 60 10.79 -7.48 -10.81
C ARG A 60 9.52 -6.78 -11.24
N LEU A 61 9.30 -5.53 -10.83
CA LEU A 61 8.18 -4.73 -11.30
C LEU A 61 8.27 -4.55 -12.82
N LEU A 62 9.43 -4.09 -13.33
CA LEU A 62 9.66 -3.90 -14.75
C LEU A 62 9.36 -5.17 -15.56
N LYS A 63 9.88 -6.32 -15.13
CA LYS A 63 9.63 -7.60 -15.81
C LYS A 63 8.13 -7.93 -15.90
N ARG A 64 7.37 -7.65 -14.85
CA ARG A 64 5.93 -7.94 -14.80
C ARG A 64 5.11 -6.91 -15.59
N ALA A 65 5.46 -5.64 -15.48
CA ALA A 65 4.80 -4.52 -16.14
C ALA A 65 4.89 -4.59 -17.67
N LYS A 66 5.91 -5.25 -18.25
CA LYS A 66 6.02 -5.47 -19.71
C LYS A 66 4.80 -6.11 -20.37
N GLY A 67 3.96 -6.80 -19.59
CA GLY A 67 2.72 -7.40 -20.08
C GLY A 67 1.49 -6.49 -19.96
N PHE A 68 1.60 -5.26 -19.49
CA PHE A 68 0.45 -4.42 -19.12
C PHE A 68 0.60 -3.01 -19.64
N ASP A 69 -0.53 -2.39 -20.00
CA ASP A 69 -0.58 -1.01 -20.48
C ASP A 69 -0.47 0.01 -19.33
N ALA A 70 -0.87 -0.39 -18.13
CA ALA A 70 -0.85 0.46 -16.94
C ALA A 70 -0.58 -0.33 -15.65
N VAL A 71 -0.02 0.35 -14.66
CA VAL A 71 0.16 -0.10 -13.28
C VAL A 71 -0.57 0.86 -12.34
N LEU A 72 -1.47 0.31 -11.53
CA LEU A 72 -2.12 1.01 -10.43
C LEU A 72 -1.25 0.90 -9.17
N ILE A 73 -0.91 2.03 -8.54
CA ILE A 73 -0.06 2.08 -7.35
C ILE A 73 -0.89 2.40 -6.12
N LEU A 74 -0.99 1.40 -5.23
CA LEU A 74 -1.59 1.51 -3.90
C LEU A 74 -0.48 1.75 -2.86
N ALA A 75 0.20 2.90 -2.97
CA ALA A 75 1.29 3.28 -2.08
C ALA A 75 1.39 4.80 -1.94
N CYS A 76 2.16 5.22 -0.94
CA CYS A 76 2.53 6.61 -0.68
C CYS A 76 3.15 7.29 -1.92
N ASP A 77 3.20 8.63 -1.95
CA ASP A 77 3.85 9.38 -3.04
C ASP A 77 5.27 8.89 -3.36
N SER A 78 6.05 8.58 -2.33
CA SER A 78 7.40 8.03 -2.51
C SER A 78 7.40 6.64 -3.18
N GLY A 79 6.39 5.81 -2.91
CA GLY A 79 6.16 4.55 -3.62
C GLY A 79 5.81 4.77 -5.09
N THR A 80 4.92 5.74 -5.37
CA THR A 80 4.56 6.14 -6.74
C THR A 80 5.77 6.65 -7.52
N VAL A 81 6.59 7.51 -6.93
CA VAL A 81 7.83 8.02 -7.56
C VAL A 81 8.80 6.86 -7.86
N SER A 82 8.94 5.91 -6.94
CA SER A 82 9.78 4.72 -7.15
C SER A 82 9.30 3.84 -8.31
N ALA A 83 7.98 3.70 -8.47
CA ALA A 83 7.38 2.99 -9.60
C ALA A 83 7.61 3.73 -10.93
N LYS A 84 7.41 5.05 -10.95
CA LYS A 84 7.66 5.89 -12.12
C LYS A 84 9.10 5.78 -12.59
N ASP A 85 10.07 5.89 -11.68
CA ASP A 85 11.48 5.75 -12.04
C ASP A 85 11.84 4.33 -12.52
N ALA A 86 11.22 3.29 -11.93
CA ALA A 86 11.43 1.91 -12.37
C ALA A 86 10.87 1.60 -13.76
N LEU A 87 9.85 2.34 -14.22
CA LEU A 87 9.14 2.12 -15.47
C LEU A 87 9.38 3.23 -16.52
N LYS A 88 10.30 4.16 -16.25
CA LYS A 88 10.54 5.35 -17.09
C LYS A 88 10.91 5.05 -18.54
N ASP A 89 11.50 3.89 -18.78
CA ASP A 89 11.93 3.44 -20.12
C ASP A 89 10.88 2.53 -20.78
N THR A 90 9.62 2.62 -20.38
CA THR A 90 8.50 1.83 -20.92
C THR A 90 7.30 2.71 -21.24
N ASP A 91 6.42 2.23 -22.12
CA ASP A 91 5.13 2.88 -22.39
C ASP A 91 4.06 2.58 -21.32
N CYS A 92 4.42 1.86 -20.25
CA CYS A 92 3.50 1.45 -19.20
C CYS A 92 3.11 2.66 -18.32
N GLN A 93 1.82 2.99 -18.27
CA GLN A 93 1.34 4.13 -17.50
C GLN A 93 1.33 3.85 -16.00
N VAL A 94 1.83 4.79 -15.20
CA VAL A 94 1.77 4.69 -13.73
C VAL A 94 0.66 5.59 -13.19
N ILE A 95 -0.35 4.97 -12.57
CA ILE A 95 -1.53 5.63 -12.01
C ILE A 95 -1.49 5.49 -10.49
N GLN A 96 -1.46 6.61 -9.77
CA GLN A 96 -1.56 6.61 -8.32
C GLN A 96 -3.03 6.45 -7.92
N ALA A 97 -3.33 5.41 -7.13
CA ALA A 97 -4.68 5.10 -6.66
C ALA A 97 -4.82 5.21 -5.14
N LEU A 98 -3.77 5.66 -4.45
CA LEU A 98 -3.83 6.04 -3.05
C LEU A 98 -3.71 7.56 -2.93
N ASP A 99 -4.71 8.18 -2.30
CA ASP A 99 -4.65 9.56 -1.85
C ASP A 99 -4.27 9.57 -0.37
N MET A 100 -3.27 10.39 -0.01
CA MET A 100 -2.75 10.49 1.36
C MET A 100 -2.99 11.90 1.86
N ASP A 101 -3.87 12.04 2.86
CA ASP A 101 -4.11 13.32 3.52
C ASP A 101 -3.42 13.35 4.90
N GLY A 102 -2.21 13.92 4.90
CA GLY A 102 -1.45 14.24 6.11
C GLY A 102 -0.48 13.16 6.61
N VAL A 103 0.15 13.48 7.74
CA VAL A 103 1.08 12.60 8.47
C VAL A 103 0.41 12.22 9.77
N ILE A 104 0.39 10.91 10.06
CA ILE A 104 -0.10 10.39 11.34
C ILE A 104 1.09 10.11 12.25
N ASN A 105 1.03 10.60 13.49
CA ASN A 105 1.92 10.14 14.53
C ASN A 105 1.26 8.92 15.19
N ALA A 106 1.95 7.80 15.26
CA ALA A 106 1.41 6.58 15.84
C ALA A 106 2.48 5.77 16.54
N THR A 107 2.11 5.12 17.65
CA THR A 107 2.95 4.13 18.31
C THR A 107 2.50 2.74 17.90
N THR A 108 3.46 1.96 17.40
CA THR A 108 3.27 0.56 17.05
C THR A 108 3.63 -0.31 18.26
N SER A 109 2.65 -1.01 18.81
CA SER A 109 2.82 -1.95 19.93
C SER A 109 2.69 -3.39 19.43
N ILE A 110 3.58 -4.27 19.88
CA ILE A 110 3.54 -5.70 19.53
C ILE A 110 3.08 -6.49 20.76
N HIS A 111 1.92 -7.11 20.68
CA HIS A 111 1.39 -8.00 21.71
C HIS A 111 1.59 -9.46 21.32
N PHE A 112 1.71 -10.34 22.32
CA PHE A 112 1.76 -11.78 22.11
C PHE A 112 0.34 -12.32 21.83
N PRO A 113 0.14 -13.20 20.83
CA PRO A 113 1.12 -13.79 19.93
C PRO A 113 1.23 -13.02 18.59
N LEU A 114 2.16 -12.06 18.49
CA LEU A 114 2.46 -11.27 17.27
C LEU A 114 1.25 -10.54 16.68
N THR A 115 0.50 -9.86 17.53
CA THR A 115 -0.50 -8.87 17.11
C THR A 115 0.13 -7.49 17.13
N VAL A 116 0.03 -6.74 16.03
CA VAL A 116 0.45 -5.33 15.99
C VAL A 116 -0.76 -4.46 16.20
N VAL A 117 -0.71 -3.62 17.23
CA VAL A 117 -1.68 -2.57 17.49
C VAL A 117 -1.04 -1.23 17.15
N MET A 118 -1.80 -0.35 16.51
CA MET A 118 -1.35 0.98 16.13
C MET A 118 -2.17 2.01 16.90
N GLU A 119 -1.54 2.66 17.87
CA GLU A 119 -2.16 3.74 18.64
C GLU A 119 -1.85 5.06 17.96
N ARG A 120 -2.89 5.76 17.48
CA ARG A 120 -2.76 7.08 16.88
C ARG A 120 -2.57 8.13 17.99
N HIS A 121 -1.53 8.93 17.85
CA HIS A 121 -1.34 10.16 18.61
C HIS A 121 -1.82 11.32 17.78
N ASP A 122 -2.74 12.11 18.32
CA ASP A 122 -3.08 13.39 17.71
C ASP A 122 -1.87 14.33 17.78
N GLU A 123 -1.58 15.03 16.68
CA GLU A 123 -0.59 16.10 16.75
C GLU A 123 -1.09 17.18 17.72
N PRO A 124 -0.25 17.66 18.66
CA PRO A 124 -0.61 18.78 19.52
C PRO A 124 -0.77 20.04 18.67
N GLY A 125 -1.97 20.25 18.13
CA GLY A 125 -2.30 21.34 17.21
C GLY A 125 -3.44 21.06 16.22
N ALA A 126 -3.82 19.80 15.99
CA ALA A 126 -4.86 19.45 15.01
C ALA A 126 -6.30 19.80 15.46
N ALA A 127 -6.52 20.09 16.75
CA ALA A 127 -7.83 20.45 17.30
C ALA A 127 -8.34 21.86 16.90
N GLY A 128 -7.68 22.57 15.98
CA GLY A 128 -7.94 23.99 15.72
C GLY A 128 -8.23 24.41 14.28
N ARG A 129 -8.30 23.49 13.30
CA ARG A 129 -8.63 23.84 11.91
C ARG A 129 -9.97 23.22 11.48
N ALA A 130 -11.04 23.78 12.03
CA ALA A 130 -12.34 23.78 11.39
C ALA A 130 -12.68 25.23 11.02
N MET A 131 -12.52 25.57 9.74
CA MET A 131 -13.27 26.62 9.03
C MET A 131 -13.20 26.36 7.53
#